data_AF-A0A529HIX1-F1
#
_entry.id   AF-A0A529HIX1-F1
#
_cell.length_a   1.000
_cell.length_b   1.000
_cell.length_c   1.000
_cell.angle_alpha   90.00
_cell.angle_beta   90.00
_cell.angle_gamma   90.00
#
_symmetry.space_group_name_H-M   'P 1'
#
loop_
_entity.id
_entity.type
_entity.pdbx_description
1 polymer ?
#
loop_
_entity_poly.entity_id
_entity_poly.type
_entity_poly.pdbx_seq_one_letter_code
_entity_poly.pdbx_strand_id
1 'polypeptide(L)' 'RELEAGLVEQQIRGQRFLASNRPTIADIACFPYVALAPDGGVSLDPYPAIRLWSRAIRAIDGFIEMPGIHRLHELKPEP' A
#
# COMPACT_ATOMS: atom_id res chain seq x y z
N ARG A 1 9.60 -7.57 1.33
CA ARG A 1 10.91 -7.25 0.73
C ARG A 1 10.86 -7.26 -0.79
N GLU A 2 10.41 -8.33 -1.45
CA GLU A 2 10.26 -8.35 -2.92
C GLU A 2 9.25 -7.31 -3.44
N LEU A 3 8.12 -7.16 -2.76
CA LEU A 3 7.13 -6.12 -3.11
C LEU A 3 7.72 -4.70 -3.10
N GLU A 4 8.54 -4.38 -2.09
CA GLU A 4 9.23 -3.09 -1.99
C GLU A 4 10.18 -2.91 -3.18
N ALA A 5 11.00 -3.91 -3.48
CA ALA A 5 11.94 -3.85 -4.60
C ALA A 5 11.22 -3.66 -5.94
N GLY A 6 10.12 -4.40 -6.16
CA GLY A 6 9.29 -4.25 -7.34
C GLY A 6 8.68 -2.86 -7.47
N LEU A 7 8.14 -2.30 -6.39
CA LEU A 7 7.61 -0.93 -6.37
C LEU A 7 8.70 0.11 -6.63
N VAL A 8 9.89 -0.04 -6.06
CA VAL A 8 11.04 0.84 -6.34
C VAL A 8 11.39 0.79 -7.83
N GLU A 9 11.46 -0.39 -8.43
CA GLU A 9 11.74 -0.53 -9.86
C GLU A 9 10.65 0.15 -10.71
N GLN A 10 9.38 -0.02 -10.35
CA GLN A 10 8.26 0.68 -11.00
C GLN A 10 8.40 2.20 -10.90
N GLN A 11 8.76 2.73 -9.72
CA GLN A 11 8.98 4.16 -9.52
C GLN A 11 10.10 4.70 -10.41
N ILE A 12 11.22 3.96 -10.55
CA ILE A 12 12.32 4.33 -11.45
C ILE A 12 11.84 4.38 -12.91
N ARG A 13 10.90 3.51 -13.30
CA ARG A 13 10.25 3.49 -14.62
C ARG A 13 9.14 4.54 -14.78
N GLY A 14 8.92 5.40 -13.79
CA GLY A 14 7.86 6.42 -13.80
C GLY A 14 6.45 5.86 -13.59
N GLN A 15 6.34 4.64 -13.04
CA GLN A 15 5.07 3.97 -12.78
C GLN A 15 4.70 4.11 -11.30
N ARG A 16 3.41 4.28 -11.02
CA ARG A 16 2.88 4.47 -9.65
C ARG A 16 2.35 3.20 -9.01
N PHE A 17 1.96 2.20 -9.81
CA PHE A 17 1.30 0.98 -9.36
C PHE A 17 2.10 -0.26 -9.75
N LEU A 18 1.69 -1.43 -9.26
CA LEU A 18 2.50 -2.65 -9.37
C LEU A 18 2.86 -3.06 -10.80
N ALA A 19 1.96 -2.80 -11.75
CA ALA A 19 2.14 -3.23 -13.14
C ALA A 19 2.09 -2.10 -14.18
N SER A 20 1.69 -0.88 -13.78
CA SER A 20 1.54 0.26 -14.71
C SER A 20 1.41 1.60 -13.99
N ASN A 21 1.17 2.68 -14.75
CA ASN A 21 0.98 4.03 -14.19
C ASN A 21 -0.47 4.28 -13.76
N ARG A 22 -1.35 3.29 -13.93
CA ARG A 22 -2.74 3.29 -13.47
C ARG A 22 -2.97 2.07 -12.56
N PRO A 23 -3.95 2.13 -11.64
CA PRO A 23 -4.26 0.99 -10.79
C PRO A 23 -4.75 -0.20 -11.62
N THR A 24 -4.41 -1.40 -11.18
CA THR A 24 -4.73 -2.67 -11.83
C THR A 24 -5.23 -3.69 -10.80
N ILE A 25 -5.70 -4.85 -11.28
CA ILE A 25 -6.09 -5.96 -10.39
C ILE A 25 -4.93 -6.46 -9.51
N ALA A 26 -3.67 -6.25 -9.91
CA ALA A 26 -2.51 -6.61 -9.09
C ALA A 26 -2.50 -5.80 -7.78
N ASP A 27 -2.85 -4.52 -7.85
CA ASP A 27 -2.91 -3.64 -6.70
C ASP A 27 -4.01 -4.08 -5.73
N ILE A 28 -5.17 -4.44 -6.26
CA ILE A 28 -6.31 -4.96 -5.48
C ILE A 28 -5.95 -6.29 -4.79
N ALA A 29 -5.27 -7.18 -5.50
CA ALA A 29 -4.89 -8.49 -4.97
C ALA A 29 -3.88 -8.39 -3.82
N CYS A 30 -2.92 -7.45 -3.90
CA CYS A 30 -1.85 -7.32 -2.91
C CYS A 30 -2.21 -6.40 -1.75
N PHE A 31 -2.99 -5.34 -1.98
CA PHE A 31 -3.18 -4.26 -1.01
C PHE A 31 -3.73 -4.69 0.35
N PRO A 32 -4.79 -5.51 0.46
CA PRO A 32 -5.35 -5.87 1.76
C PRO A 32 -4.34 -6.57 2.68
N TYR A 33 -3.55 -7.50 2.13
CA TYR A 33 -2.52 -8.22 2.89
C TYR A 33 -1.41 -7.30 3.39
N VAL A 34 -1.02 -6.33 2.57
CA VAL A 34 0.02 -5.36 2.95
C VAL A 34 -0.51 -4.38 3.98
N ALA A 35 -1.73 -3.87 3.78
CA ALA A 35 -2.36 -2.91 4.69
C ALA A 35 -2.66 -3.51 6.08
N LEU A 36 -2.90 -4.82 6.17
CA LEU A 36 -3.08 -5.57 7.43
C LEU A 36 -1.77 -6.14 8.01
N ALA A 37 -0.63 -5.97 7.34
CA ALA A 37 0.66 -6.47 7.83
C ALA A 37 1.02 -5.99 9.25
N PRO A 38 0.70 -4.75 9.68
CA PRO A 38 0.91 -4.31 11.05
C PRO A 38 0.17 -5.14 12.12
N ASP A 39 -1.03 -5.64 11.82
CA ASP A 39 -1.81 -6.51 12.72
C ASP A 39 -1.10 -7.85 12.97
N GLY A 40 -0.28 -8.28 12.00
CA GLY A 40 0.60 -9.44 12.10
C GLY A 40 1.98 -9.13 12.70
N GLY A 41 2.20 -7.93 13.25
CA GLY A 41 3.47 -7.51 13.84
C GLY A 41 4.55 -7.12 12.82
N VAL A 42 4.20 -6.94 11.55
CA VAL A 42 5.13 -6.52 10.50
C VAL A 42 5.00 -5.01 10.28
N SER A 43 5.99 -4.25 10.77
CA SER A 43 6.02 -2.80 10.54
C SER A 43 6.28 -2.47 9.06
N LEU A 44 5.52 -1.50 8.55
CA LEU A 44 5.71 -0.92 7.22
C LEU A 44 6.65 0.29 7.19
N ASP A 45 7.09 0.80 8.36
CA ASP A 45 7.95 1.98 8.47
C ASP A 45 9.23 1.89 7.62
N PRO A 46 9.91 0.73 7.51
CA PRO A 46 11.12 0.60 6.70
C PRO A 46 10.89 0.54 5.17
N TYR A 47 9.64 0.54 4.70
CA TYR A 47 9.26 0.27 3.31
C TYR A 47 8.59 1.51 2.66
N PRO A 48 9.36 2.53 2.28
CA PRO A 48 8.81 3.78 1.76
C PRO A 48 8.03 3.61 0.46
N ALA A 49 8.44 2.73 -0.47
CA ALA A 49 7.74 2.54 -1.74
C ALA A 49 6.37 1.90 -1.51
N ILE A 50 6.29 0.89 -0.64
CA ILE A 50 5.03 0.30 -0.18
C ILE A 50 4.12 1.37 0.44
N ARG A 51 4.64 2.22 1.33
CA ARG A 51 3.82 3.27 1.97
C ARG A 51 3.28 4.28 0.97
N LEU A 52 4.08 4.69 -0.02
CA LEU A 52 3.63 5.58 -1.09
C LEU A 52 2.57 4.92 -1.97
N TRP A 53 2.77 3.66 -2.33
CA TRP A 53 1.81 2.86 -3.09
C TRP A 53 0.48 2.66 -2.34
N SER A 54 0.52 2.31 -1.05
CA SER A 54 -0.69 2.18 -0.22
C SER A 54 -1.47 3.50 -0.15
N ARG A 55 -0.80 4.64 -0.04
CA ARG A 55 -1.44 5.96 -0.11
C ARG A 55 -2.07 6.24 -1.47
N ALA A 56 -1.40 5.85 -2.56
CA ALA A 56 -1.94 6.01 -3.91
C ALA A 56 -3.21 5.18 -4.12
N ILE A 57 -3.29 3.96 -3.58
CA ILE A 57 -4.49 3.12 -3.64
C ILE A 57 -5.65 3.73 -2.86
N ARG A 58 -5.41 4.17 -1.62
CA ARG A 58 -6.45 4.80 -0.78
C ARG A 58 -6.99 6.11 -1.36
N ALA A 59 -6.25 6.75 -2.26
CA ALA A 59 -6.64 7.99 -2.93
C ALA A 59 -7.43 7.76 -4.24
N ILE A 60 -7.69 6.52 -4.64
CA ILE A 60 -8.50 6.20 -5.82
C ILE A 60 -9.96 6.59 -5.54
N ASP A 61 -10.59 7.26 -6.48
CA ASP A 61 -12.01 7.59 -6.40
C ASP A 61 -12.86 6.32 -6.28
N GLY A 62 -13.80 6.31 -5.33
CA GLY A 62 -14.59 5.13 -5.01
C GLY A 62 -13.85 4.03 -4.22
N PHE A 63 -12.70 4.31 -3.60
CA PHE A 63 -12.07 3.38 -2.66
C PHE A 63 -13.01 3.07 -1.49
N ILE A 64 -13.30 1.78 -1.29
CA ILE A 64 -14.16 1.28 -0.22
C ILE A 64 -13.30 0.77 0.93
N GLU A 65 -13.53 1.31 2.12
CA GLU A 65 -12.88 0.85 3.35
C GLU A 65 -13.43 -0.51 3.79
N MET A 66 -12.62 -1.30 4.49
CA MET A 66 -13.01 -2.60 5.06
C MET A 66 -12.65 -2.64 6.54
N PRO A 67 -13.30 -3.51 7.35
CA PRO A 67 -12.91 -3.71 8.74
C PRO A 67 -11.41 -3.98 8.85
N GLY A 68 -10.73 -3.28 9.77
CA GLY A 68 -9.26 -3.35 9.91
C GLY A 68 -8.47 -2.51 8.89
N ILE A 69 -9.08 -1.96 7.85
CA ILE A 69 -8.41 -1.06 6.88
C ILE A 69 -9.22 0.23 6.74
N HIS A 70 -9.41 0.92 7.87
CA HIS A 70 -10.01 2.26 7.87
C HIS A 70 -9.00 3.31 7.39
N ARG A 71 -9.45 4.47 6.92
CA ARG A 71 -8.61 5.64 6.58
C ARG A 71 -7.55 6.01 7.63
N LEU A 72 -7.81 5.74 8.91
CA LEU A 72 -6.94 6.08 10.04
C LEU A 72 -6.07 4.90 10.52
N HIS A 73 -6.10 3.76 9.82
CA HIS A 73 -5.44 2.52 10.26
C HIS A 73 -3.94 2.66 10.53
N GLU A 74 -3.27 3.60 9.86
CA GLU A 74 -1.83 3.84 10.01
C GLU A 74 -1.50 4.80 11.17
N LEU A 75 -2.50 5.41 11.82
CA LEU A 75 -2.27 6.28 12.98
C LEU A 75 -2.07 5.41 14.22
N LYS A 76 -0.88 5.50 14.81
CA LYS A 76 -0.69 5.01 16.18
C LYS A 76 -1.69 5.74 17.09
N PRO A 77 -2.37 5.04 18.02
CA PRO A 77 -3.13 5.73 19.06
C PRO A 77 -2.17 6.68 19.80
N GLU A 78 -2.64 7.88 20.12
CA GLU A 78 -1.89 8.78 21.00
C GLU A 78 -1.63 8.05 22.34
N PRO A 79 -0.46 8.29 22.96
CA PRO A 79 -0.06 7.62 24.20
C PRO A 79 -1.01 7.91 25.37
#